data_AF-A0A067SL11-F1
#
_entry.id   AF-A0A067SL11-F1
#
_cell.length_a   1.000
_cell.length_b   1.000
_cell.length_c   1.000
_cell.angle_alpha   90.00
_cell.angle_beta   90.00
_cell.angle_gamma   90.00
#
_symmetry.space_group_name_H-M   'P 1'
#
loop_
_entity.id
_entity.type
_entity.pdbx_description
1 polymer ?
#
loop_
_entity_poly.entity_id
_entity_poly.type
_entity_poly.pdbx_seq_one_letter_code
_entity_poly.pdbx_strand_id
1 'polypeptide(L)'
;MEDDEDADDPTSVLSQARASTSTTRSTTSYKDRISHPEIIKTDKDGRDVFLKFDADRIKNAWSKKLHQRRRRGGSGNGREQVPGPESVPVDAGISNTESDAKAVDALARVIEKKDFAEMEVVGQFNLGFVVVRRQKGLSITDADSVGVDHGDLDDLFIIDQHAADEKYNFETLQATTKIQSQKLFRPRPLELTASDEMLALENMGILRQNGFEIDVEEEQSVGQGSRLKLTAQPVSKSTVFDMKDLEEIIHLMRDRPGGQMVRCSKARAMFAMRACRKSVMVGMPLNQHQMTTVIRHMGTMDQPWNCPHGRPTMRHLSDIRTSGSKSREGIDWSSIC
;
A
#
# COMPACT_ATOMS: atom_id res chain seq x y z
N MET A 1 18.98 73.47 1.65
CA MET A 1 18.80 72.90 0.32
C MET A 1 18.67 71.41 0.56
N GLU A 2 17.51 70.92 1.01
CA GLU A 2 16.29 70.70 0.18
C GLU A 2 16.67 69.75 -0.97
N ASP A 3 16.16 68.53 -1.12
CA ASP A 3 14.81 68.03 -0.85
C ASP A 3 14.74 66.50 -0.57
N ASP A 4 13.58 66.13 -0.01
CA ASP A 4 13.02 64.83 0.37
C ASP A 4 12.56 63.93 -0.80
N GLU A 5 12.26 62.65 -0.48
CA GLU A 5 11.07 61.83 -0.88
C GLU A 5 11.35 60.36 -0.49
N ASP A 6 10.89 59.89 0.68
CA ASP A 6 9.55 59.37 1.03
C ASP A 6 9.35 57.87 0.74
N ALA A 7 9.30 57.09 1.82
CA ALA A 7 8.86 55.69 1.86
C ALA A 7 7.87 55.54 3.03
N ASP A 8 6.59 55.32 2.71
CA ASP A 8 5.53 55.09 3.69
C ASP A 8 5.05 53.62 3.64
N ASP A 9 5.19 52.94 4.78
CA ASP A 9 4.56 51.67 5.14
C ASP A 9 3.56 51.94 6.28
N PRO A 10 2.26 51.58 6.16
CA PRO A 10 1.36 51.65 7.28
C PRO A 10 0.86 50.26 7.69
N THR A 11 1.51 49.66 8.68
CA THR A 11 0.87 48.67 9.55
C THR A 11 0.79 49.18 10.98
N SER A 12 -0.44 49.43 11.45
CA SER A 12 -0.91 49.33 12.85
C SER A 12 -2.01 50.35 13.13
N VAL A 13 -3.27 49.92 13.22
CA VAL A 13 -4.18 50.44 14.26
C VAL A 13 -5.22 49.38 14.64
N LEU A 14 -4.96 48.67 15.74
CA LEU A 14 -5.96 47.98 16.55
C LEU A 14 -6.14 48.81 17.81
N SER A 15 -7.30 49.45 18.00
CA SER A 15 -8.02 49.47 19.29
C SER A 15 -9.27 50.37 19.26
N GLN A 16 -10.29 49.89 19.99
CA GLN A 16 -11.45 50.59 20.56
C GLN A 16 -12.70 50.80 19.68
N ALA A 17 -13.76 50.04 19.98
CA ALA A 17 -15.02 50.61 20.46
C ALA A 17 -15.90 49.53 21.14
N ARG A 18 -16.46 49.89 22.29
CA ARG A 18 -17.32 49.10 23.18
C ARG A 18 -18.81 49.31 22.88
N ALA A 19 -19.58 48.28 23.23
CA ALA A 19 -20.91 48.28 23.90
C ALA A 19 -22.19 48.68 23.13
N SER A 20 -23.16 47.75 23.15
CA SER A 20 -24.64 47.85 23.32
C SER A 20 -25.21 46.47 22.88
N THR A 21 -26.12 45.73 23.53
CA THR A 21 -27.07 45.96 24.63
C THR A 21 -27.50 44.56 25.15
N SER A 22 -27.91 44.49 26.42
CA SER A 22 -28.41 43.30 27.13
C SER A 22 -29.87 42.97 26.82
N THR A 23 -30.24 41.68 26.88
CA THR A 23 -31.59 41.23 27.31
C THR A 23 -31.49 39.84 27.95
N THR A 24 -31.94 39.75 29.21
CA THR A 24 -32.13 38.55 30.05
C THR A 24 -33.34 37.74 29.52
N ARG A 25 -33.59 36.44 29.72
CA ARG A 25 -33.48 35.54 30.89
C ARG A 25 -34.04 34.17 30.43
N SER A 26 -33.51 33.06 30.97
CA SER A 26 -34.26 31.92 31.56
C SER A 26 -33.55 30.57 31.36
N THR A 27 -33.29 29.93 32.49
CA THR A 27 -32.82 28.58 32.65
C THR A 27 -33.99 27.61 32.54
N THR A 28 -33.88 26.56 31.74
CA THR A 28 -34.73 25.36 31.91
C THR A 28 -34.02 24.10 31.42
N SER A 29 -33.77 23.22 32.38
CA SER A 29 -33.59 21.76 32.35
C SER A 29 -33.28 21.07 31.02
N TYR A 30 -32.06 20.52 30.93
CA TYR A 30 -31.57 19.67 29.84
C TYR A 30 -31.93 18.20 30.12
N LYS A 31 -33.15 17.76 29.79
CA LYS A 31 -33.54 16.35 29.65
C LYS A 31 -34.67 16.26 28.62
N ASP A 32 -34.51 15.36 27.64
CA ASP A 32 -35.38 15.03 26.50
C ASP A 32 -35.35 15.91 25.24
N ARG A 33 -34.58 15.48 24.22
CA ARG A 33 -34.89 15.63 22.77
C ARG A 33 -34.25 14.44 22.00
N ILE A 34 -35.02 13.45 21.53
CA ILE A 34 -35.74 13.36 20.24
C ILE A 34 -34.78 13.36 19.03
N SER A 35 -34.70 12.20 18.36
CA SER A 35 -33.89 11.91 17.17
C SER A 35 -34.10 12.94 16.05
N HIS A 36 -33.02 13.54 15.56
CA HIS A 36 -33.07 14.42 14.39
C HIS A 36 -33.00 13.59 13.11
N PRO A 37 -33.89 13.81 12.12
CA PRO A 37 -33.79 13.17 10.82
C PRO A 37 -32.64 13.78 10.00
N GLU A 38 -31.74 12.95 9.46
CA GLU A 38 -30.68 13.41 8.53
C GLU A 38 -31.25 13.71 7.14
N ILE A 39 -30.82 14.83 6.55
CA ILE A 39 -31.12 15.22 5.17
C ILE A 39 -30.12 14.52 4.26
N ILE A 40 -30.60 13.68 3.34
CA ILE A 40 -29.72 12.86 2.49
C ILE A 40 -29.49 13.53 1.12
N LYS A 41 -30.45 14.32 0.62
CA LYS A 41 -30.32 15.03 -0.66
C LYS A 41 -31.35 16.15 -0.81
N THR A 42 -30.96 17.25 -1.44
CA THR A 42 -31.86 18.31 -1.91
C THR A 42 -32.16 18.09 -3.40
N ASP A 43 -33.44 18.08 -3.78
CA ASP A 43 -33.85 17.93 -5.18
C ASP A 43 -33.54 19.20 -6.00
N LYS A 44 -33.58 19.12 -7.34
CA LYS A 44 -33.22 20.21 -8.26
C LYS A 44 -34.06 21.49 -8.06
N ASP A 45 -35.23 21.38 -7.44
CA ASP A 45 -36.11 22.49 -7.08
C ASP A 45 -35.91 23.00 -5.64
N GLY A 46 -34.83 22.61 -4.96
CA GLY A 46 -34.47 23.13 -3.64
C GLY A 46 -35.29 22.58 -2.47
N ARG A 47 -35.99 21.46 -2.64
CA ARG A 47 -36.76 20.80 -1.57
C ARG A 47 -35.96 19.67 -0.95
N ASP A 48 -35.90 19.65 0.38
CA ASP A 48 -35.20 18.62 1.15
C ASP A 48 -36.02 17.32 1.22
N VAL A 49 -35.36 16.20 0.92
CA VAL A 49 -35.96 14.86 1.04
C VAL A 49 -35.47 14.20 2.32
N PHE A 50 -36.41 13.91 3.22
CA PHE A 50 -36.16 13.25 4.51
C PHE A 50 -36.51 11.77 4.46
N LEU A 51 -35.63 10.90 4.94
CA LEU A 51 -35.87 9.46 5.06
C LEU A 51 -35.91 9.09 6.55
N LYS A 52 -37.07 8.64 7.03
CA LYS A 52 -37.22 8.18 8.42
C LYS A 52 -36.78 6.73 8.53
N PHE A 53 -35.74 6.49 9.31
CA PHE A 53 -35.23 5.15 9.60
C PHE A 53 -35.88 4.62 10.89
N ASP A 54 -36.78 3.66 10.76
CA ASP A 54 -37.37 2.97 11.91
C ASP A 54 -36.50 1.75 12.25
N ALA A 55 -35.54 1.98 13.15
CA ALA A 55 -34.57 0.98 13.58
C ALA A 55 -35.24 -0.23 14.26
N ASP A 56 -36.36 -0.02 14.97
CA ASP A 56 -37.08 -1.07 15.69
C ASP A 56 -37.84 -1.99 14.73
N ARG A 57 -38.43 -1.43 13.66
CA ARG A 57 -39.09 -2.23 12.62
C ARG A 57 -38.10 -3.13 11.87
N ILE A 58 -36.90 -2.62 11.57
CA ILE A 58 -35.84 -3.39 10.90
C ILE A 58 -35.32 -4.48 11.86
N LYS A 59 -35.05 -4.14 13.11
CA LYS A 59 -34.64 -5.11 14.14
C LYS A 59 -35.64 -6.25 14.29
N ASN A 60 -36.94 -5.95 14.30
CA ASN A 60 -38.00 -6.94 14.41
C ASN A 60 -38.12 -7.84 13.16
N ALA A 61 -37.97 -7.27 11.95
CA ALA A 61 -37.98 -8.03 10.70
C ALA A 61 -36.79 -9.01 10.60
N TRP A 62 -35.60 -8.56 11.00
CA TRP A 62 -34.39 -9.39 11.00
C TRP A 62 -34.43 -10.49 12.07
N SER A 63 -34.98 -10.18 13.25
CA SER A 63 -35.14 -11.15 14.35
C SER A 63 -36.06 -12.32 13.96
N LYS A 64 -37.17 -12.04 13.28
CA LYS A 64 -38.11 -13.06 12.77
C LYS A 64 -37.45 -13.97 11.72
N LYS A 65 -36.67 -13.40 10.79
CA LYS A 65 -35.97 -14.14 9.72
C LYS A 65 -34.87 -15.05 10.27
N LEU A 66 -34.19 -14.63 11.34
CA LEU A 66 -33.15 -15.41 12.01
C LEU A 66 -33.72 -16.59 12.82
N HIS A 67 -34.88 -16.40 13.47
CA HIS A 67 -35.55 -17.47 14.21
C HIS A 67 -36.13 -18.56 13.29
N GLN A 68 -36.51 -18.19 12.06
CA GLN A 68 -36.99 -19.15 11.06
C GLN A 68 -35.87 -20.06 10.51
N ARG A 69 -34.61 -19.57 10.46
CA ARG A 69 -33.43 -20.39 10.09
C ARG A 69 -32.98 -21.31 11.22
N ARG A 70 -33.09 -20.88 12.49
CA ARG A 70 -32.67 -21.68 13.65
C ARG A 70 -33.53 -22.91 13.93
N ARG A 71 -34.80 -22.95 13.50
CA ARG A 71 -35.66 -24.14 13.67
C ARG A 71 -35.34 -25.30 12.71
N ARG A 72 -34.43 -25.12 11.74
CA ARG A 72 -34.08 -26.13 10.73
C ARG A 72 -32.73 -26.84 10.95
N GLY A 73 -31.91 -26.44 11.92
CA GLY A 73 -30.61 -27.07 12.21
C GLY A 73 -30.55 -27.57 13.65
N GLY A 74 -30.75 -28.88 13.82
CA GLY A 74 -30.72 -29.55 15.11
C GLY A 74 -29.31 -29.75 15.68
N SER A 75 -29.31 -29.95 17.00
CA SER A 75 -28.21 -30.14 17.94
C SER A 75 -27.17 -31.20 17.55
N GLY A 76 -25.88 -30.93 17.82
CA GLY A 76 -24.79 -31.91 17.71
C GLY A 76 -23.54 -31.43 18.46
N ASN A 77 -23.21 -32.16 19.52
CA ASN A 77 -22.10 -31.92 20.46
C ASN A 77 -20.73 -32.32 19.88
N GLY A 78 -19.70 -31.58 20.30
CA GLY A 78 -18.27 -31.94 20.47
C GLY A 78 -17.59 -32.87 19.46
N ARG A 79 -16.51 -32.38 18.82
CA ARG A 79 -15.39 -33.22 18.36
C ARG A 79 -14.10 -32.44 18.11
N GLU A 80 -13.02 -33.18 18.33
CA GLU A 80 -11.60 -32.82 18.34
C GLU A 80 -11.11 -32.02 17.13
N GLN A 81 -10.12 -31.16 17.40
CA GLN A 81 -9.38 -30.37 16.43
C GLN A 81 -8.49 -31.27 15.57
N VAL A 82 -8.79 -31.34 14.28
CA VAL A 82 -7.89 -31.79 13.20
C VAL A 82 -7.54 -30.52 12.40
N PRO A 83 -6.29 -30.32 11.95
CA PRO A 83 -5.89 -29.04 11.35
C PRO A 83 -6.53 -28.88 9.98
N GLY A 84 -7.49 -27.95 9.89
CA GLY A 84 -8.11 -27.48 8.65
C GLY A 84 -7.24 -26.45 7.92
N PRO A 85 -7.64 -26.03 6.70
CA PRO A 85 -6.79 -25.31 5.76
C PRO A 85 -6.40 -23.93 6.30
N GLU A 86 -5.14 -23.54 6.07
CA GLU A 86 -4.45 -22.38 6.66
C GLU A 86 -5.33 -21.11 6.72
N SER A 87 -5.93 -20.87 7.89
CA SER A 87 -6.48 -19.56 8.24
C SER A 87 -5.36 -18.53 8.20
N VAL A 88 -5.63 -17.33 7.68
CA VAL A 88 -4.67 -16.23 7.69
C VAL A 88 -4.19 -16.00 9.14
N PRO A 89 -2.88 -16.11 9.44
CA PRO A 89 -2.38 -15.91 10.79
C PRO A 89 -2.76 -14.53 11.32
N VAL A 90 -3.07 -14.43 12.62
CA VAL A 90 -3.37 -13.16 13.30
C VAL A 90 -2.25 -12.13 13.10
N ASP A 91 -1.02 -12.61 12.90
CA ASP A 91 0.17 -11.81 12.62
C ASP A 91 0.13 -11.02 11.30
N ALA A 92 -0.71 -11.42 10.32
CA ALA A 92 -0.95 -10.66 9.10
C ALA A 92 -2.00 -9.55 9.27
N GLY A 93 -2.68 -9.53 10.43
CA GLY A 93 -3.76 -8.63 10.76
C GLY A 93 -3.30 -7.22 11.12
N ILE A 94 -4.22 -6.26 11.06
CA ILE A 94 -4.00 -4.85 11.46
C ILE A 94 -3.59 -4.72 12.95
N SER A 95 -3.90 -5.72 13.78
CA SER A 95 -3.50 -5.77 15.18
C SER A 95 -1.99 -5.94 15.38
N ASN A 96 -1.26 -6.46 14.39
CA ASN A 96 0.19 -6.57 14.47
C ASN A 96 0.86 -5.24 14.08
N THR A 97 1.02 -4.36 15.06
CA THR A 97 1.71 -3.07 14.91
C THR A 97 3.20 -3.13 15.29
N GLU A 98 3.67 -4.24 15.86
CA GLU A 98 5.01 -4.34 16.45
C GLU A 98 6.04 -4.99 15.51
N SER A 99 5.62 -5.78 14.51
CA SER A 99 6.55 -6.46 13.61
C SER A 99 6.03 -6.59 12.18
N ASP A 100 6.39 -5.62 11.34
CA ASP A 100 6.11 -5.66 9.89
C ASP A 100 6.73 -6.89 9.20
N ALA A 101 7.87 -7.37 9.67
CA ALA A 101 8.53 -8.55 9.12
C ALA A 101 7.68 -9.83 9.30
N LYS A 102 7.04 -10.00 10.45
CA LYS A 102 6.14 -11.15 10.70
C LYS A 102 4.88 -11.08 9.85
N ALA A 103 4.32 -9.88 9.69
CA ALA A 103 3.16 -9.67 8.83
C ALA A 103 3.49 -10.00 7.36
N VAL A 104 4.66 -9.60 6.88
CA VAL A 104 5.14 -9.90 5.52
C VAL A 104 5.29 -11.41 5.31
N ASP A 105 5.91 -12.13 6.25
CA ASP A 105 6.09 -13.58 6.17
C ASP A 105 4.75 -14.32 6.21
N ALA A 106 3.82 -13.89 7.09
CA ALA A 106 2.48 -14.45 7.14
C ALA A 106 1.69 -14.21 5.84
N LEU A 107 1.76 -13.00 5.27
CA LEU A 107 1.10 -12.69 3.98
C LEU A 107 1.74 -13.46 2.81
N ALA A 108 3.06 -13.58 2.78
CA ALA A 108 3.78 -14.30 1.74
C ALA A 108 3.48 -15.80 1.72
N ARG A 109 3.17 -16.40 2.88
CA ARG A 109 2.75 -17.80 2.97
C ARG A 109 1.32 -18.03 2.48
N VAL A 110 0.43 -17.07 2.75
CA VAL A 110 -1.02 -17.25 2.58
C VAL A 110 -1.55 -16.74 1.25
N ILE A 111 -0.87 -15.78 0.61
CA ILE A 111 -1.35 -15.11 -0.60
C ILE A 111 -0.42 -15.42 -1.76
N GLU A 112 -0.97 -16.10 -2.77
CA GLU A 112 -0.27 -16.38 -4.02
C GLU A 112 -0.45 -15.25 -5.04
N LYS A 113 0.44 -15.16 -6.04
CA LYS A 113 0.31 -14.16 -7.13
C LYS A 113 -1.02 -14.25 -7.88
N LYS A 114 -1.57 -15.47 -8.00
CA LYS A 114 -2.87 -15.73 -8.64
C LYS A 114 -4.03 -15.16 -7.84
N ASP A 115 -3.93 -15.13 -6.52
CA ASP A 115 -5.01 -14.63 -5.66
C ASP A 115 -5.32 -13.16 -5.94
N PHE A 116 -4.32 -12.32 -6.26
CA PHE A 116 -4.54 -10.92 -6.66
C PHE A 116 -5.37 -10.79 -7.93
N ALA A 117 -5.37 -11.80 -8.80
CA ALA A 117 -6.22 -11.84 -9.99
C ALA A 117 -7.66 -12.31 -9.69
N GLU A 118 -7.93 -12.84 -8.51
CA GLU A 118 -9.26 -13.29 -8.11
C GLU A 118 -9.89 -12.34 -7.08
N MET A 119 -9.10 -11.45 -6.47
CA MET A 119 -9.58 -10.43 -5.55
C MET A 119 -10.62 -9.49 -6.19
N GLU A 120 -11.74 -9.32 -5.50
CA GLU A 120 -12.81 -8.39 -5.84
C GLU A 120 -12.65 -7.10 -5.04
N VAL A 121 -12.71 -5.96 -5.72
CA VAL A 121 -12.68 -4.65 -5.06
C VAL A 121 -14.06 -4.33 -4.49
N VAL A 122 -14.15 -4.18 -3.17
CA VAL A 122 -15.38 -3.79 -2.47
C VAL A 122 -15.61 -2.29 -2.59
N GLY A 123 -14.54 -1.49 -2.45
CA GLY A 123 -14.60 -0.03 -2.59
C GLY A 123 -13.41 0.69 -1.98
N GLN A 124 -13.47 2.02 -2.00
CA GLN A 124 -12.47 2.89 -1.40
C GLN A 124 -12.88 3.32 0.01
N PHE A 125 -11.96 3.25 0.96
CA PHE A 125 -12.12 3.71 2.34
C PHE A 125 -11.23 4.93 2.61
N ASN A 126 -11.83 5.97 3.19
CA ASN A 126 -11.16 7.20 3.63
C ASN A 126 -10.26 7.87 2.56
N LEU A 127 -10.61 7.71 1.27
CA LEU A 127 -9.84 8.22 0.12
C LEU A 127 -8.34 7.83 0.10
N GLY A 128 -7.95 6.79 0.84
CA GLY A 128 -6.56 6.35 0.97
C GLY A 128 -6.36 4.85 0.89
N PHE A 129 -7.43 4.08 1.12
CA PHE A 129 -7.36 2.63 1.15
C PHE A 129 -8.34 2.00 0.16
N VAL A 130 -7.93 0.90 -0.44
CA VAL A 130 -8.80 0.02 -1.23
C VAL A 130 -9.10 -1.20 -0.38
N VAL A 131 -10.38 -1.51 -0.22
CA VAL A 131 -10.84 -2.72 0.47
C VAL A 131 -11.11 -3.79 -0.57
N VAL A 132 -10.49 -4.95 -0.41
CA VAL A 132 -10.63 -6.08 -1.32
C VAL A 132 -11.04 -7.34 -0.60
N ARG A 133 -11.87 -8.14 -1.25
CA ARG A 133 -12.33 -9.43 -0.77
C ARG A 133 -11.66 -10.53 -1.58
N ARG A 134 -11.12 -11.54 -0.91
CA ARG A 134 -10.58 -12.75 -1.53
C ARG A 134 -11.51 -13.91 -1.19
N GLN A 135 -12.06 -14.54 -2.22
CA GLN A 135 -12.85 -15.77 -2.09
C GLN A 135 -12.10 -16.90 -2.80
N LYS A 136 -11.78 -17.98 -2.09
CA LYS A 136 -11.11 -19.16 -2.66
C LYS A 136 -11.94 -20.39 -2.30
N GLY A 137 -12.43 -21.14 -3.29
CA GLY A 137 -13.23 -22.35 -3.09
C GLY A 137 -14.72 -22.24 -3.44
N LEU A 138 -15.30 -21.02 -3.48
CA LEU A 138 -16.71 -20.80 -3.88
C LEU A 138 -16.91 -20.93 -5.41
N SER A 139 -16.64 -22.10 -5.99
CA SER A 139 -17.19 -22.45 -7.30
C SER A 139 -18.66 -22.84 -7.12
N ILE A 140 -19.56 -22.09 -7.75
CA ILE A 140 -21.03 -22.29 -7.75
C ILE A 140 -21.45 -23.60 -8.46
N THR A 141 -20.52 -24.45 -8.91
CA THR A 141 -20.83 -25.56 -9.81
C THR A 141 -21.32 -26.86 -9.16
N ASP A 142 -21.20 -27.05 -7.84
CA ASP A 142 -21.58 -28.34 -7.23
C ASP A 142 -22.61 -28.17 -6.11
N ALA A 143 -23.86 -27.89 -6.51
CA ALA A 143 -25.01 -27.78 -5.61
C ALA A 143 -25.43 -29.10 -4.92
N ASP A 144 -24.78 -30.23 -5.25
CA ASP A 144 -25.15 -31.58 -4.76
C ASP A 144 -24.09 -32.25 -3.87
N SER A 145 -22.97 -31.59 -3.56
CA SER A 145 -21.93 -32.14 -2.70
C SER A 145 -22.20 -31.83 -1.22
N VAL A 146 -23.08 -32.61 -0.62
CA VAL A 146 -23.34 -32.62 0.83
C VAL A 146 -22.06 -33.05 1.58
N GLY A 147 -21.47 -32.12 2.34
CA GLY A 147 -20.73 -32.46 3.55
C GLY A 147 -19.23 -32.75 3.45
N VAL A 148 -18.50 -32.12 2.53
CA VAL A 148 -17.03 -32.03 2.61
C VAL A 148 -16.65 -30.55 2.74
N ASP A 149 -16.07 -30.19 3.88
CA ASP A 149 -15.58 -28.85 4.24
C ASP A 149 -14.37 -28.49 3.36
N HIS A 150 -14.61 -28.19 2.09
CA HIS A 150 -13.58 -27.78 1.14
C HIS A 150 -13.18 -26.33 1.38
N GLY A 151 -12.42 -26.06 2.44
CA GLY A 151 -11.50 -24.92 2.57
C GLY A 151 -11.90 -23.57 1.98
N ASP A 152 -13.17 -23.20 2.07
CA ASP A 152 -13.71 -21.97 1.46
C ASP A 152 -13.19 -20.76 2.23
N LEU A 153 -12.16 -20.07 1.73
CA LEU A 153 -11.63 -18.86 2.36
C LEU A 153 -12.42 -17.63 1.92
N ASP A 154 -12.82 -16.79 2.87
CA ASP A 154 -13.51 -15.53 2.61
C ASP A 154 -12.91 -14.41 3.46
N ASP A 155 -11.85 -13.82 2.92
CA ASP A 155 -11.00 -12.86 3.62
C ASP A 155 -11.19 -11.45 3.09
N LEU A 156 -11.16 -10.48 4.02
CA LEU A 156 -11.14 -9.07 3.71
C LEU A 156 -9.72 -8.53 3.93
N PHE A 157 -9.21 -7.77 2.97
CA PHE A 157 -7.92 -7.10 3.04
C PHE A 157 -8.09 -5.59 2.84
N ILE A 158 -7.20 -4.84 3.47
CA ILE A 158 -7.06 -3.40 3.27
C ILE A 158 -5.72 -3.12 2.60
N ILE A 159 -5.75 -2.27 1.57
CA ILE A 159 -4.61 -1.98 0.71
C ILE A 159 -4.40 -0.47 0.70
N ASP A 160 -3.20 0.00 1.01
CA ASP A 160 -2.81 1.39 0.88
C ASP A 160 -2.62 1.71 -0.62
N GLN A 161 -3.46 2.61 -1.14
CA GLN A 161 -3.48 2.91 -2.57
C GLN A 161 -2.18 3.56 -3.05
N HIS A 162 -1.53 4.36 -2.18
CA HIS A 162 -0.28 5.05 -2.52
C HIS A 162 0.88 4.06 -2.47
N ALA A 163 1.02 3.33 -1.37
CA ALA A 163 2.14 2.41 -1.18
C ALA A 163 2.14 1.27 -2.20
N ALA A 164 0.96 0.74 -2.56
CA ALA A 164 0.83 -0.31 -3.57
C ALA A 164 1.23 0.18 -4.97
N ASP A 165 0.70 1.34 -5.40
CA ASP A 165 1.04 1.90 -6.71
C ASP A 165 2.52 2.37 -6.76
N GLU A 166 3.04 2.89 -5.66
CA GLU A 166 4.46 3.22 -5.51
C GLU A 166 5.36 2.00 -5.69
N LYS A 167 5.02 0.88 -5.07
CA LYS A 167 5.77 -0.36 -5.20
C LYS A 167 5.78 -0.87 -6.64
N TYR A 168 4.64 -0.82 -7.34
CA TYR A 168 4.55 -1.18 -8.75
C TYR A 168 5.48 -0.33 -9.61
N ASN A 169 5.36 1.00 -9.46
CA ASN A 169 6.11 1.97 -10.23
C ASN A 169 7.62 1.83 -9.95
N PHE A 170 8.00 1.57 -8.71
CA PHE A 170 9.39 1.35 -8.32
C PHE A 170 10.00 0.11 -8.97
N GLU A 171 9.32 -1.05 -8.92
CA GLU A 171 9.82 -2.27 -9.57
C GLU A 171 9.89 -2.12 -11.10
N THR A 172 8.89 -1.46 -11.68
CA THR A 172 8.86 -1.14 -13.12
C THR A 172 10.04 -0.25 -13.50
N LEU A 173 10.32 0.81 -12.72
CA LEU A 173 11.45 1.70 -12.97
C LEU A 173 12.79 0.97 -12.86
N GLN A 174 12.96 0.12 -11.85
CA GLN A 174 14.19 -0.68 -11.69
C GLN A 174 14.43 -1.60 -12.90
N ALA A 175 13.38 -2.25 -13.42
CA ALA A 175 13.48 -3.21 -14.52
C ALA A 175 13.68 -2.55 -15.89
N THR A 176 13.00 -1.43 -16.15
CA THR A 176 12.90 -0.86 -17.53
C THR A 176 13.80 0.35 -17.78
N THR A 177 14.19 1.09 -16.74
CA THR A 177 14.83 2.40 -16.93
C THR A 177 16.33 2.26 -17.16
N LYS A 178 16.81 2.68 -18.33
CA LYS A 178 18.25 2.91 -18.56
C LYS A 178 18.65 4.27 -17.98
N ILE A 179 19.65 4.30 -17.10
CA ILE A 179 20.20 5.56 -16.57
C ILE A 179 21.04 6.23 -17.66
N GLN A 180 20.89 7.54 -17.81
CA GLN A 180 21.65 8.32 -18.78
C GLN A 180 23.14 8.33 -18.40
N SER A 181 23.99 8.00 -19.37
CA SER A 181 25.44 8.03 -19.24
C SER A 181 26.02 9.32 -19.80
N GLN A 182 27.13 9.77 -19.22
CA GLN A 182 27.99 10.83 -19.71
C GLN A 182 29.35 10.23 -20.05
N LYS A 183 29.79 10.41 -21.29
CA LYS A 183 31.12 9.96 -21.72
C LYS A 183 32.20 10.73 -20.98
N LEU A 184 33.21 10.02 -20.52
CA LEU A 184 34.40 10.57 -19.90
C LEU A 184 35.30 11.18 -20.98
N PHE A 185 35.98 12.28 -20.64
CA PHE A 185 36.95 12.91 -21.54
C PHE A 185 38.13 11.98 -21.86
N ARG A 186 38.55 11.17 -20.87
CA ARG A 186 39.54 10.10 -21.03
C ARG A 186 39.02 8.83 -20.36
N PRO A 187 39.11 7.67 -21.02
CA PRO A 187 38.78 6.39 -20.38
C PRO A 187 39.62 6.16 -19.13
N ARG A 188 38.98 5.70 -18.06
CA ARG A 188 39.64 5.43 -16.77
C ARG A 188 39.86 3.92 -16.61
N PRO A 189 41.10 3.44 -16.41
CA PRO A 189 41.34 2.02 -16.13
C PRO A 189 40.67 1.62 -14.81
N LEU A 190 40.10 0.41 -14.79
CA LEU A 190 39.45 -0.16 -13.62
C LEU A 190 40.36 -1.17 -12.93
N GLU A 191 40.75 -0.86 -11.70
CA GLU A 191 41.52 -1.76 -10.84
C GLU A 191 40.56 -2.69 -10.10
N LEU A 192 40.17 -3.79 -10.76
CA LEU A 192 39.28 -4.81 -10.22
C LEU A 192 40.03 -6.10 -9.92
N THR A 193 39.50 -6.89 -8.98
CA THR A 193 39.99 -8.25 -8.75
C THR A 193 39.63 -9.14 -9.95
N ALA A 194 40.35 -10.25 -10.17
CA ALA A 194 40.06 -11.16 -11.28
C ALA A 194 38.60 -11.69 -11.25
N SER A 195 38.04 -11.92 -10.05
CA SER A 195 36.63 -12.32 -9.91
C SER A 195 35.66 -11.22 -10.30
N ASP A 196 35.95 -9.97 -9.93
CA ASP A 196 35.08 -8.83 -10.22
C ASP A 196 35.15 -8.46 -11.71
N GLU A 197 36.32 -8.62 -12.34
CA GLU A 197 36.50 -8.44 -13.78
C GLU A 197 35.62 -9.44 -14.56
N MET A 198 35.67 -10.73 -14.19
CA MET A 198 34.82 -11.75 -14.81
C MET A 198 33.33 -11.43 -14.63
N LEU A 199 32.93 -11.07 -13.41
CA LEU A 199 31.54 -10.72 -13.11
C LEU A 199 31.05 -9.52 -13.93
N ALA A 200 31.89 -8.49 -14.07
CA ALA A 200 31.59 -7.33 -14.90
C ALA A 200 31.45 -7.73 -16.38
N LEU A 201 32.38 -8.51 -16.92
CA LEU A 201 32.34 -9.00 -18.30
C LEU A 201 31.06 -9.80 -18.60
N GLU A 202 30.66 -10.69 -17.70
CA GLU A 202 29.43 -11.48 -17.83
C GLU A 202 28.16 -10.61 -17.76
N ASN A 203 28.19 -9.50 -17.01
CA ASN A 203 27.03 -8.66 -16.72
C ASN A 203 27.10 -7.25 -17.36
N MET A 204 27.77 -7.12 -18.50
CA MET A 204 27.90 -5.85 -19.23
C MET A 204 26.57 -5.17 -19.55
N GLY A 205 25.53 -5.97 -19.80
CA GLY A 205 24.17 -5.45 -20.03
C GLY A 205 23.62 -4.67 -18.83
N ILE A 206 23.83 -5.17 -17.60
CA ILE A 206 23.33 -4.54 -16.38
C ILE A 206 24.12 -3.26 -16.08
N LEU A 207 25.44 -3.28 -16.27
CA LEU A 207 26.29 -2.10 -16.09
C LEU A 207 25.88 -0.97 -17.04
N ARG A 208 25.62 -1.32 -18.32
CA ARG A 208 25.11 -0.38 -19.32
C ARG A 208 23.72 0.15 -18.98
N GLN A 209 22.85 -0.67 -18.38
CA GLN A 209 21.53 -0.21 -17.91
C GLN A 209 21.62 0.74 -16.70
N ASN A 210 22.69 0.63 -15.91
CA ASN A 210 23.02 1.57 -14.85
C ASN A 210 23.80 2.80 -15.34
N GLY A 211 24.06 2.91 -16.64
CA GLY A 211 24.76 4.06 -17.23
C GLY A 211 26.28 4.01 -17.12
N PHE A 212 26.84 2.87 -16.69
CA PHE A 212 28.28 2.60 -16.75
C PHE A 212 28.60 1.92 -18.08
N GLU A 213 29.42 2.57 -18.91
CA GLU A 213 29.93 1.98 -20.16
C GLU A 213 31.39 1.60 -19.95
N ILE A 214 31.69 0.33 -20.18
CA ILE A 214 33.01 -0.27 -20.00
C ILE A 214 33.46 -0.84 -21.33
N ASP A 215 34.72 -0.59 -21.66
CA ASP A 215 35.40 -1.13 -22.82
C ASP A 215 36.43 -2.18 -22.37
N VAL A 216 36.65 -3.17 -23.22
CA VAL A 216 37.50 -4.33 -22.93
C VAL A 216 38.74 -4.27 -23.82
N GLU A 217 39.92 -4.15 -23.22
CA GLU A 217 41.18 -4.24 -23.94
C GLU A 217 41.61 -5.71 -24.05
N GLU A 218 41.43 -6.27 -25.24
CA GLU A 218 41.80 -7.67 -25.54
C GLU A 218 43.32 -7.89 -25.57
N GLU A 219 44.10 -6.83 -25.79
CA GLU A 219 45.57 -6.90 -25.98
C GLU A 219 46.35 -7.03 -24.66
N GLN A 220 45.73 -6.73 -23.52
CA GLN A 220 46.34 -6.91 -22.20
C GLN A 220 46.14 -8.36 -21.72
N SER A 221 47.25 -9.06 -21.45
CA SER A 221 47.26 -10.44 -20.94
C SER A 221 46.47 -10.58 -19.63
N VAL A 222 45.71 -11.67 -19.52
CA VAL A 222 44.95 -12.08 -18.33
C VAL A 222 45.91 -12.19 -17.14
N GLY A 223 45.92 -11.20 -16.24
CA GLY A 223 46.72 -11.25 -15.01
C GLY A 223 47.36 -9.94 -14.53
N GLN A 224 47.38 -8.87 -15.34
CA GLN A 224 48.01 -7.59 -14.90
C GLN A 224 47.04 -6.61 -14.21
N GLY A 225 45.73 -6.91 -14.16
CA GLY A 225 44.71 -5.97 -13.70
C GLY A 225 44.56 -4.79 -14.68
N SER A 226 43.35 -4.26 -14.86
CA SER A 226 43.05 -3.12 -15.77
C SER A 226 42.77 -3.43 -17.25
N ARG A 227 42.31 -4.64 -17.60
CA ARG A 227 41.75 -4.92 -18.95
C ARG A 227 40.48 -4.12 -19.24
N LEU A 228 39.76 -3.73 -18.19
CA LEU A 228 38.53 -2.96 -18.29
C LEU A 228 38.80 -1.46 -18.14
N LYS A 229 38.23 -0.68 -19.06
CA LYS A 229 38.28 0.78 -19.01
C LYS A 229 36.87 1.36 -18.96
N LEU A 230 36.61 2.21 -17.97
CA LEU A 230 35.37 2.97 -17.90
C LEU A 230 35.41 4.10 -18.93
N THR A 231 34.45 4.11 -19.84
CA THR A 231 34.32 5.11 -20.92
C THR A 231 33.18 6.09 -20.68
N ALA A 232 32.14 5.68 -19.95
CA ALA A 232 31.06 6.57 -19.53
C ALA A 232 30.55 6.24 -18.14
N GLN A 233 30.09 7.26 -17.41
CA GLN A 233 29.53 7.12 -16.07
C GLN A 233 28.10 7.69 -16.01
N PRO A 234 27.23 7.19 -15.11
CA PRO A 234 25.88 7.71 -15.00
C PRO A 234 25.85 9.15 -14.50
N VAL A 235 24.88 9.90 -15.02
CA VAL A 235 24.65 11.28 -14.61
C VAL A 235 23.19 11.53 -14.31
N SER A 236 22.95 12.30 -13.25
CA SER A 236 21.64 12.84 -12.90
C SER A 236 21.83 14.28 -12.45
N LYS A 237 20.88 15.16 -12.78
CA LYS A 237 20.95 16.59 -12.43
C LYS A 237 21.19 16.86 -10.94
N SER A 238 20.71 15.96 -10.07
CA SER A 238 20.76 16.09 -8.62
C SER A 238 21.69 15.10 -7.93
N THR A 239 22.32 14.19 -8.67
CA THR A 239 23.08 13.07 -8.06
C THR A 239 24.31 12.78 -8.89
N VAL A 240 25.47 12.88 -8.23
CA VAL A 240 26.76 12.51 -8.81
C VAL A 240 27.04 11.05 -8.48
N PHE A 241 27.28 10.27 -9.53
CA PHE A 241 27.73 8.90 -9.39
C PHE A 241 29.26 8.84 -9.38
N ASP A 242 29.80 7.93 -8.60
CA ASP A 242 31.23 7.73 -8.40
C ASP A 242 31.62 6.27 -8.65
N MET A 243 32.91 5.97 -8.47
CA MET A 243 33.44 4.61 -8.61
C MET A 243 32.91 3.65 -7.54
N LYS A 244 32.54 4.16 -6.36
CA LYS A 244 32.01 3.32 -5.28
C LYS A 244 30.63 2.80 -5.67
N ASP A 245 29.86 3.56 -6.42
CA ASP A 245 28.58 3.09 -6.96
C ASP A 245 28.75 1.94 -7.96
N LEU A 246 29.83 1.96 -8.76
CA LEU A 246 30.17 0.85 -9.66
C LEU A 246 30.59 -0.39 -8.86
N GLU A 247 31.46 -0.23 -7.88
CA GLU A 247 31.89 -1.30 -6.97
C GLU A 247 30.70 -1.89 -6.20
N GLU A 248 29.76 -1.07 -5.74
CA GLU A 248 28.53 -1.51 -5.09
C GLU A 248 27.70 -2.40 -6.03
N ILE A 249 27.55 -2.03 -7.30
CA ILE A 249 26.81 -2.84 -8.28
C ILE A 249 27.49 -4.19 -8.49
N ILE A 250 28.81 -4.20 -8.67
CA ILE A 250 29.60 -5.43 -8.83
C ILE A 250 29.45 -6.31 -7.59
N HIS A 251 29.57 -5.73 -6.39
CA HIS A 251 29.39 -6.46 -5.14
C HIS A 251 27.99 -7.09 -5.05
N LEU A 252 26.93 -6.32 -5.35
CA LEU A 252 25.55 -6.80 -5.34
C LEU A 252 25.24 -7.89 -6.39
N MET A 253 26.02 -7.94 -7.47
CA MET A 253 25.92 -9.01 -8.47
C MET A 253 26.50 -10.34 -7.96
N ARG A 254 27.43 -10.32 -6.99
CA ARG A 254 28.08 -11.53 -6.46
C ARG A 254 27.09 -12.46 -5.74
N ASP A 255 26.13 -11.85 -5.04
CA ASP A 255 25.16 -12.57 -4.22
C ASP A 255 23.90 -12.99 -4.99
N ARG A 256 23.83 -12.71 -6.29
CA ARG A 256 22.64 -12.93 -7.12
C ARG A 256 22.95 -13.84 -8.31
N PRO A 257 22.01 -14.69 -8.73
CA PRO A 257 22.18 -15.44 -9.97
C PRO A 257 22.28 -14.46 -11.15
N GLY A 258 23.12 -14.83 -12.13
CA GLY A 258 23.38 -14.01 -13.32
C GLY A 258 22.10 -13.59 -14.04
N GLY A 259 22.06 -12.35 -14.53
CA GLY A 259 20.94 -11.81 -15.30
C GLY A 259 19.85 -11.10 -14.50
N GLN A 260 19.87 -11.12 -13.17
CA GLN A 260 18.94 -10.31 -12.37
C GLN A 260 19.38 -8.83 -12.37
N MET A 261 18.43 -7.91 -12.60
CA MET A 261 18.69 -6.48 -12.56
C MET A 261 19.14 -6.02 -11.16
N VAL A 262 20.29 -5.37 -11.09
CA VAL A 262 20.86 -4.81 -9.86
C VAL A 262 21.07 -3.31 -10.01
N ARG A 263 20.78 -2.56 -8.95
CA ARG A 263 20.89 -1.10 -8.87
C ARG A 263 21.63 -0.73 -7.58
N CYS A 264 22.58 0.20 -7.66
CA CYS A 264 23.22 0.77 -6.47
C CYS A 264 22.21 1.55 -5.61
N SER A 265 22.59 1.79 -4.35
CA SER A 265 21.86 2.57 -3.37
C SER A 265 21.36 3.92 -3.91
N LYS A 266 22.24 4.70 -4.56
CA LYS A 266 21.88 6.01 -5.15
C LYS A 266 20.82 5.88 -6.25
N ALA A 267 20.97 4.91 -7.16
CA ALA A 267 19.99 4.66 -8.21
C ALA A 267 18.64 4.21 -7.64
N ARG A 268 18.65 3.34 -6.63
CA ARG A 268 17.44 2.90 -5.90
C ARG A 268 16.73 4.07 -5.23
N ALA A 269 17.45 4.93 -4.49
CA ALA A 269 16.88 6.11 -3.85
C ALA A 269 16.27 7.07 -4.88
N MET A 270 16.95 7.29 -6.01
CA MET A 270 16.42 8.09 -7.11
C MET A 270 15.12 7.50 -7.67
N PHE A 271 15.07 6.18 -7.90
CA PHE A 271 13.85 5.53 -8.40
C PHE A 271 12.72 5.51 -7.38
N ALA A 272 13.02 5.36 -6.09
CA ALA A 272 12.02 5.46 -5.02
C ALA A 272 11.35 6.83 -5.01
N MET A 273 12.14 7.92 -5.09
CA MET A 273 11.59 9.27 -5.19
C MET A 273 10.75 9.49 -6.45
N ARG A 274 11.19 8.96 -7.60
CA ARG A 274 10.42 9.04 -8.85
C ARG A 274 9.12 8.26 -8.78
N ALA A 275 9.14 7.06 -8.19
CA ALA A 275 7.96 6.24 -7.99
C ALA A 275 6.95 6.94 -7.07
N CYS A 276 7.39 7.44 -5.93
CA CYS A 276 6.53 8.16 -4.98
C CYS A 276 5.81 9.35 -5.63
N ARG A 277 6.54 10.17 -6.41
CA ARG A 277 5.95 11.34 -7.10
C ARG A 277 5.03 10.97 -8.27
N LYS A 278 5.21 9.80 -8.88
CA LYS A 278 4.39 9.32 -10.01
C LYS A 278 3.09 8.66 -9.53
N SER A 279 3.08 8.14 -8.31
CA SER A 279 2.02 7.26 -7.83
C SER A 279 0.78 8.02 -7.35
N VAL A 280 -0.34 7.31 -7.26
CA VAL A 280 -1.60 7.85 -6.75
C VAL A 280 -1.41 8.52 -5.38
N MET A 281 -1.93 9.73 -5.22
CA MET A 281 -1.85 10.46 -3.96
C MET A 281 -2.90 9.97 -2.96
N VAL A 282 -2.57 10.04 -1.66
CA VAL A 282 -3.55 9.88 -0.58
C VAL A 282 -4.56 11.03 -0.65
N GLY A 283 -5.85 10.74 -0.51
CA GLY A 283 -6.94 11.70 -0.65
C GLY A 283 -7.53 11.78 -2.05
N MET A 284 -6.95 11.08 -3.03
CA MET A 284 -7.48 11.02 -4.39
C MET A 284 -8.63 10.01 -4.49
N PRO A 285 -9.83 10.38 -4.95
CA PRO A 285 -10.89 9.42 -5.22
C PRO A 285 -10.52 8.54 -6.40
N LEU A 286 -10.67 7.22 -6.25
CA LEU A 286 -10.41 6.24 -7.30
C LEU A 286 -11.72 5.62 -7.79
N ASN A 287 -11.84 5.43 -9.10
CA ASN A 287 -12.93 4.65 -9.66
C ASN A 287 -12.65 3.14 -9.55
N GLN A 288 -13.69 2.32 -9.73
CA GLN A 288 -13.60 0.86 -9.62
C GLN A 288 -12.51 0.25 -10.52
N HIS A 289 -12.36 0.77 -11.73
CA HIS A 289 -11.37 0.29 -12.69
C HIS A 289 -9.95 0.60 -12.23
N GLN A 290 -9.68 1.81 -11.76
CA GLN A 290 -8.39 2.24 -11.22
C GLN A 290 -8.00 1.40 -9.99
N MET A 291 -8.95 1.20 -9.06
CA MET A 291 -8.71 0.34 -7.89
C MET A 291 -8.36 -1.07 -8.32
N THR A 292 -9.14 -1.65 -9.25
CA THR A 292 -8.87 -2.99 -9.79
C THR A 292 -7.47 -3.07 -10.40
N THR A 293 -7.07 -2.07 -11.20
CA THR A 293 -5.74 -2.01 -11.82
C THR A 293 -4.61 -2.04 -10.78
N VAL A 294 -4.74 -1.31 -9.66
CA VAL A 294 -3.77 -1.36 -8.56
C VAL A 294 -3.62 -2.79 -8.02
N ILE A 295 -4.73 -3.50 -7.81
CA ILE A 295 -4.70 -4.89 -7.33
C ILE A 295 -4.05 -5.82 -8.35
N ARG A 296 -4.38 -5.67 -9.63
CA ARG A 296 -3.79 -6.48 -10.70
C ARG A 296 -2.29 -6.26 -10.81
N HIS A 297 -1.83 -5.02 -10.65
CA HIS A 297 -0.41 -4.71 -10.60
C HIS A 297 0.30 -5.46 -9.45
N MET A 298 -0.31 -5.57 -8.26
CA MET A 298 0.28 -6.31 -7.13
C MET A 298 0.54 -7.77 -7.44
N GLY A 299 -0.30 -8.44 -8.25
CA GLY A 299 -0.06 -9.81 -8.70
C GLY A 299 1.13 -9.98 -9.65
N THR A 300 1.60 -8.90 -10.28
CA THR A 300 2.76 -8.92 -11.19
C THR A 300 4.10 -8.64 -10.50
N MET A 301 4.06 -8.06 -9.30
CA MET A 301 5.25 -7.71 -8.52
C MET A 301 5.93 -8.95 -7.97
N ASP A 302 7.20 -8.80 -7.57
CA ASP A 302 7.90 -9.90 -6.91
C ASP A 302 7.57 -9.99 -5.41
N GLN A 303 7.64 -8.85 -4.72
CA GLN A 303 7.33 -8.75 -3.28
C GLN A 303 6.39 -7.58 -3.03
N PRO A 304 5.06 -7.75 -3.22
CA PRO A 304 4.12 -6.64 -3.19
C PRO A 304 3.83 -6.11 -1.79
N TRP A 305 4.54 -6.53 -0.72
CA TRP A 305 4.16 -6.30 0.68
C TRP A 305 4.59 -4.96 1.28
N ASN A 306 5.69 -4.39 0.78
CA ASN A 306 6.25 -3.13 1.27
C ASN A 306 6.65 -2.21 0.12
N CYS A 307 6.40 -0.92 0.28
CA CYS A 307 6.89 0.11 -0.63
C CYS A 307 8.42 0.29 -0.48
N PRO A 308 9.11 0.99 -1.40
CA PRO A 308 10.57 1.16 -1.33
C PRO A 308 11.04 1.93 -0.09
N HIS A 309 10.15 2.63 0.62
CA HIS A 309 10.42 3.31 1.89
C HIS A 309 10.10 2.45 3.14
N GLY A 310 9.65 1.21 2.94
CA GLY A 310 9.34 0.28 4.03
C GLY A 310 7.90 0.35 4.56
N ARG A 311 7.01 1.15 3.96
CA ARG A 311 5.60 1.19 4.36
C ARG A 311 4.86 -0.05 3.86
N PRO A 312 3.96 -0.65 4.65
CA PRO A 312 3.18 -1.78 4.19
C PRO A 312 2.18 -1.38 3.12
N THR A 313 2.05 -2.21 2.09
CA THR A 313 1.09 -2.00 1.00
C THR A 313 -0.28 -2.59 1.34
N MET A 314 -0.32 -3.68 2.11
CA MET A 314 -1.57 -4.37 2.46
C MET A 314 -1.50 -5.10 3.80
N ARG A 315 -2.67 -5.28 4.42
CA ARG A 315 -2.88 -6.06 5.65
C ARG A 315 -4.19 -6.83 5.59
N HIS A 316 -4.26 -7.94 6.31
CA HIS A 316 -5.51 -8.67 6.52
C HIS A 316 -6.39 -7.91 7.51
N LEU A 317 -7.67 -7.75 7.17
CA LEU A 317 -8.64 -7.05 8.01
C LEU A 317 -9.44 -8.05 8.85
N SER A 318 -10.06 -9.05 8.21
CA SER A 318 -10.84 -10.07 8.92
C SER A 318 -11.23 -11.24 8.01
N ASP A 319 -11.50 -12.41 8.62
CA ASP A 319 -12.21 -13.52 7.99
C ASP A 319 -13.71 -13.33 8.19
N ILE A 320 -14.45 -13.19 7.08
CA ILE A 320 -15.89 -12.91 7.08
C ILE A 320 -16.68 -14.10 7.66
N ARG A 321 -16.19 -15.34 7.55
CA ARG A 321 -16.90 -16.53 8.06
C ARG A 321 -17.01 -16.52 9.58
N THR A 322 -15.95 -16.08 10.26
CA THR A 322 -15.90 -16.02 11.73
C THR A 322 -16.80 -14.91 12.30
N SER A 323 -17.06 -13.86 11.52
CA SER A 323 -17.82 -12.68 11.95
C SER A 323 -19.32 -12.93 12.14
N GLY A 324 -19.86 -14.01 11.60
CA GLY A 324 -21.27 -14.41 11.76
C GLY A 324 -21.62 -15.01 13.13
N SER A 325 -20.64 -15.33 13.99
CA SER A 325 -20.87 -16.10 15.23
C SER A 325 -20.55 -15.38 16.54
N LYS A 326 -20.00 -14.15 16.52
CA LYS A 326 -19.83 -13.37 17.75
C LYS A 326 -21.20 -12.93 18.25
N SER A 327 -21.78 -13.74 19.14
CA SER A 327 -22.85 -13.31 20.03
C SER A 327 -22.46 -11.96 20.61
N ARG A 328 -23.40 -11.01 20.58
CA ARG A 328 -23.30 -9.76 21.31
C ARG A 328 -23.11 -10.12 22.79
N GLU A 329 -21.87 -10.27 23.26
CA GLU A 329 -21.59 -10.14 24.67
C GLU A 329 -21.92 -8.69 25.00
N GLY A 330 -23.06 -8.51 25.66
CA GLY A 330 -23.42 -7.22 26.21
C GLY A 330 -22.31 -6.82 27.17
N ILE A 331 -21.66 -5.71 26.87
CA ILE A 331 -20.71 -5.09 27.80
C ILE A 331 -21.50 -4.77 29.07
N ASP A 332 -21.11 -5.40 30.18
CA ASP A 332 -21.73 -5.16 31.48
C ASP A 332 -21.17 -3.89 32.10
N TRP A 333 -21.86 -2.79 31.84
CA TRP A 333 -21.55 -1.46 32.37
C TRP A 333 -21.68 -1.35 33.89
N SER A 334 -22.26 -2.34 34.57
CA SER A 334 -22.37 -2.32 36.04
C SER A 334 -21.05 -2.61 36.75
N SER A 335 -20.03 -3.08 36.02
CA SER A 335 -18.69 -3.38 36.58
C SER A 335 -17.73 -2.18 36.59
N ILE A 336 -18.14 -1.02 36.06
CA ILE A 336 -17.28 0.19 35.91
C ILE A 336 -17.75 1.36 36.82
N CYS A 337 -18.76 1.16 37.68
CA CYS A 337 -19.20 2.18 38.65
C CYS A 337 -18.82 1.82 40.08
#